data_AF-A0A967Z8E6-F1
#
_entry.id   AF-A0A967Z8E6-F1
#
_cell.length_a   1.000
_cell.length_b   1.000
_cell.length_c   1.000
_cell.angle_alpha   90.00
_cell.angle_beta   90.00
_cell.angle_gamma   90.00
#
_symmetry.space_group_name_H-M   'P 1'
#
loop_
_entity.id
_entity.type
_entity.pdbx_description
1 polymer ?
#
loop_
_entity_poly.entity_id
_entity_poly.type
_entity_poly.pdbx_seq_one_letter_code
_entity_poly.pdbx_strand_id
1 'polypeptide(L)'
;NNTRVTICPSSNGATCNGAGWEDGRIVFVDTDGNLALNGAETVQRVTSNIGDVDVATAEFGASITYRPNGRAMANVVRNNTGEFVVCDDRGSTHARALIVDMSGRPRVSHEDSSGLPPTCP
;
A
#
# COMPACT_ATOMS: atom_id res chain seq x y z
N ASN A 1 -18.96 -5.72 -12.82
CA ASN A 1 -19.21 -5.80 -11.37
C ASN A 1 -18.34 -4.79 -10.67
N ASN A 2 -18.90 -4.07 -9.69
CA ASN A 2 -18.15 -3.12 -8.88
C ASN A 2 -17.81 -3.79 -7.54
N THR A 3 -16.57 -4.27 -7.41
CA THR A 3 -16.11 -5.11 -6.30
C THR A 3 -15.02 -4.42 -5.51
N ARG A 4 -14.81 -4.88 -4.28
CA ARG A 4 -13.70 -4.43 -3.45
C ARG A 4 -12.39 -5.05 -3.98
N VAL A 5 -11.33 -4.25 -3.98
CA VAL A 5 -10.00 -4.65 -4.48
C VAL A 5 -8.98 -4.37 -3.40
N THR A 6 -8.18 -5.38 -3.07
CA THR A 6 -7.16 -5.29 -2.03
C THR A 6 -5.78 -5.38 -2.65
N ILE A 7 -4.87 -4.57 -2.11
CA ILE A 7 -3.45 -4.56 -2.42
C ILE A 7 -2.71 -4.90 -1.15
N CYS A 8 -1.78 -5.84 -1.21
CA CYS A 8 -0.93 -6.19 -0.08
C CYS A 8 0.52 -6.47 -0.53
N PRO A 9 1.51 -6.32 0.37
CA PRO A 9 2.87 -6.77 0.12
C PRO A 9 2.94 -8.27 -0.15
N SER A 10 3.70 -8.64 -1.17
CA SER A 10 3.85 -10.03 -1.57
C SER A 10 5.13 -10.23 -2.36
N SER A 11 6.12 -10.89 -1.75
CA SER A 11 7.37 -11.26 -2.44
C SER A 11 7.24 -12.52 -3.28
N ASN A 12 6.19 -13.33 -3.08
CA ASN A 12 5.93 -14.56 -3.84
C ASN A 12 4.87 -14.42 -4.93
N GLY A 13 4.21 -13.26 -5.02
CA GLY A 13 3.16 -12.99 -6.01
C GLY A 13 1.89 -13.83 -5.83
N ALA A 14 1.72 -14.51 -4.70
CA ALA A 14 0.65 -15.51 -4.49
C ALA A 14 -0.08 -15.36 -3.15
N THR A 15 0.52 -14.70 -2.16
CA THR A 15 -0.08 -14.49 -0.83
C THR A 15 0.36 -13.16 -0.24
N CYS A 16 -0.46 -12.55 0.62
CA CYS A 16 -0.05 -11.45 1.49
C CYS A 16 0.89 -11.98 2.59
N ASN A 17 2.18 -12.11 2.30
CA ASN A 17 3.15 -12.86 3.12
C ASN A 17 3.96 -12.00 4.10
N GLY A 18 3.54 -10.76 4.34
CA GLY A 18 4.22 -9.85 5.27
C GLY A 18 5.59 -9.35 4.78
N ALA A 19 5.86 -9.43 3.47
CA ALA A 19 7.04 -8.82 2.86
C ALA A 19 7.01 -7.28 2.95
N GLY A 20 8.13 -6.63 2.60
CA GLY A 20 8.17 -5.19 2.41
C GLY A 20 7.32 -4.74 1.22
N TRP A 21 6.85 -3.49 1.24
CA TRP A 21 6.12 -2.94 0.10
C TRP A 21 7.01 -2.78 -1.14
N GLU A 22 8.32 -2.73 -0.97
CA GLU A 22 9.35 -2.72 -2.01
C GLU A 22 9.60 -4.11 -2.63
N ASP A 23 9.33 -5.20 -1.89
CA ASP A 23 9.64 -6.58 -2.32
C ASP A 23 8.67 -7.14 -3.36
N GLY A 24 7.51 -6.52 -3.48
CA GLY A 24 6.46 -6.92 -4.41
C GLY A 24 5.07 -6.70 -3.82
N ARG A 25 4.07 -6.68 -4.71
CA ARG A 25 2.67 -6.50 -4.34
C ARG A 25 1.79 -7.33 -5.22
N ILE A 26 0.67 -7.74 -4.67
CA ILE A 26 -0.45 -8.29 -5.44
C ILE A 26 -1.67 -7.38 -5.31
N VAL A 27 -2.44 -7.30 -6.38
CA VAL A 27 -3.76 -6.66 -6.43
C VAL A 27 -4.76 -7.76 -6.74
N PHE A 28 -5.79 -7.93 -5.92
CA PHE A 28 -6.79 -8.97 -6.11
C PHE A 28 -8.19 -8.50 -5.73
N VAL A 29 -9.19 -9.18 -6.28
CA VAL A 29 -10.60 -8.94 -5.92
C VAL A 29 -10.87 -9.67 -4.60
N ASP A 30 -11.01 -8.89 -3.53
CA ASP A 30 -11.25 -9.41 -2.17
C ASP A 30 -12.76 -9.50 -1.93
N THR A 31 -13.32 -10.67 -2.24
CA THR A 31 -14.77 -10.90 -2.30
C THR A 31 -15.39 -11.15 -0.93
N ASP A 32 -14.62 -11.66 0.03
CA ASP A 32 -15.16 -12.24 1.27
C ASP A 32 -14.99 -11.36 2.51
N GLY A 33 -14.06 -10.40 2.49
CA GLY A 33 -13.84 -9.48 3.61
C GLY A 33 -12.42 -9.45 4.12
N ASN A 34 -11.65 -10.51 3.85
CA ASN A 34 -10.63 -10.96 4.80
C ASN A 34 -9.22 -10.39 4.58
N LEU A 35 -9.01 -9.58 3.53
CA LEU A 35 -7.73 -8.97 3.19
C LEU A 35 -6.64 -9.97 2.79
N ALA A 36 -7.01 -11.21 2.46
CA ALA A 36 -6.08 -12.30 2.18
C ALA A 36 -6.49 -13.04 0.91
N LEU A 37 -5.58 -13.05 -0.08
CA LEU A 37 -5.78 -13.80 -1.31
C LEU A 37 -5.96 -15.29 -1.01
N ASN A 38 -7.10 -15.84 -1.43
CA ASN A 38 -7.38 -17.26 -1.36
C ASN A 38 -7.83 -17.81 -2.73
N GLY A 39 -7.98 -19.14 -2.84
CA GLY A 39 -8.20 -19.82 -4.12
C GLY A 39 -9.54 -19.50 -4.82
N ALA A 40 -10.48 -18.83 -4.16
CA ALA A 40 -11.73 -18.37 -4.78
C ALA A 40 -11.60 -16.97 -5.41
N GLU A 41 -10.53 -16.24 -5.12
CA GLU A 41 -10.34 -14.85 -5.49
C GLU A 41 -9.43 -14.69 -6.70
N THR A 42 -9.62 -13.59 -7.44
CA THR A 42 -8.90 -13.35 -8.69
C THR A 42 -7.82 -12.29 -8.53
N VAL A 43 -6.58 -12.67 -8.83
CA VAL A 43 -5.45 -11.75 -8.96
C VAL A 43 -5.63 -10.89 -10.21
N GLN A 44 -5.59 -9.58 -10.04
CA GLN A 44 -5.65 -8.58 -11.10
C GLN A 44 -4.26 -8.14 -11.54
N ARG A 45 -3.29 -8.09 -10.61
CA ARG A 45 -1.92 -7.69 -10.90
C ARG A 45 -0.95 -8.29 -9.90
N VAL A 46 0.22 -8.69 -10.40
CA VAL A 46 1.41 -8.98 -9.59
C VAL A 46 2.49 -7.98 -9.99
N THR A 47 3.15 -7.39 -9.01
CA THR A 47 4.34 -6.54 -9.21
C THR A 47 5.46 -7.14 -8.39
N SER A 48 6.61 -7.40 -9.01
CA SER A 48 7.82 -7.87 -8.33
C SER A 48 8.49 -6.75 -7.55
N ASN A 49 9.62 -7.05 -6.92
CA ASN A 49 10.50 -6.06 -6.31
C ASN A 49 10.74 -4.86 -7.25
N ILE A 50 10.73 -3.65 -6.68
CA ILE A 50 10.80 -2.39 -7.42
C ILE A 50 12.19 -1.73 -7.40
N GLY A 51 13.24 -2.47 -7.04
CA GLY A 51 14.63 -2.03 -7.02
C GLY A 51 15.10 -1.61 -5.63
N ASP A 52 16.20 -0.86 -5.61
CA ASP A 52 16.91 -0.43 -4.41
C ASP A 52 16.24 0.81 -3.78
N VAL A 53 15.01 0.61 -3.29
CA VAL A 53 14.25 1.62 -2.54
C VAL A 53 13.66 1.00 -1.29
N ASP A 54 13.57 1.80 -0.22
CA ASP A 54 12.86 1.42 1.01
C ASP A 54 11.47 2.05 1.00
N VAL A 55 10.44 1.27 1.35
CA VAL A 55 9.06 1.77 1.46
C VAL A 55 8.53 1.55 2.89
N ALA A 56 8.53 2.61 3.68
CA ALA A 56 8.01 2.60 5.04
C ALA A 56 6.55 3.07 5.11
N THR A 57 5.74 2.45 5.97
CA THR A 57 4.36 2.89 6.25
C THR A 57 3.94 2.43 7.65
N ALA A 58 3.20 3.27 8.38
CA ALA A 58 2.63 2.89 9.67
C ALA A 58 1.18 2.39 9.53
N GLU A 59 0.44 2.91 8.55
CA GLU A 59 -1.00 2.68 8.40
C GLU A 59 -1.32 1.51 7.46
N PHE A 60 -0.44 1.23 6.50
CA PHE A 60 -0.72 0.29 5.42
C PHE A 60 0.17 -0.95 5.45
N GLY A 61 0.76 -1.29 6.60
CA GLY A 61 1.72 -2.41 6.69
C GLY A 61 1.19 -3.75 6.17
N ALA A 62 -0.09 -4.06 6.38
CA ALA A 62 -0.67 -5.32 5.90
C ALA A 62 -1.34 -5.21 4.52
N SER A 63 -2.07 -4.12 4.27
CA SER A 63 -2.84 -3.95 3.03
C SER A 63 -3.41 -2.55 2.90
N ILE A 64 -3.76 -2.18 1.67
CA ILE A 64 -4.72 -1.11 1.36
C ILE A 64 -5.84 -1.69 0.51
N THR A 65 -7.09 -1.31 0.80
CA THR A 65 -8.27 -1.81 0.13
C THR A 65 -9.10 -0.69 -0.46
N TYR A 66 -9.42 -0.78 -1.74
CA TYR A 66 -10.29 0.14 -2.46
C TYR A 66 -11.71 -0.42 -2.53
N ARG A 67 -12.68 0.39 -2.09
CA ARG A 67 -14.11 0.09 -2.23
C ARG A 67 -14.62 0.44 -3.64
N PRO A 68 -15.78 -0.11 -4.02
CA PRO A 68 -16.49 0.23 -5.26
C PRO A 68 -16.64 1.73 -5.60
N ASN A 69 -16.65 2.60 -4.59
CA ASN A 69 -16.78 4.05 -4.73
C ASN A 69 -15.43 4.79 -4.69
N GLY A 70 -14.31 4.09 -4.81
CA GLY A 70 -12.96 4.65 -4.84
C GLY A 70 -12.33 4.94 -3.48
N ARG A 71 -13.09 4.84 -2.37
CA ARG A 71 -12.56 5.09 -1.02
C ARG A 71 -11.51 4.04 -0.63
N ALA A 72 -10.40 4.50 -0.09
CA ALA A 72 -9.39 3.64 0.51
C ALA A 72 -9.75 3.24 1.95
N MET A 73 -9.32 2.05 2.33
CA MET A 73 -9.39 1.51 3.68
C MET A 73 -8.07 0.84 4.03
N ALA A 74 -7.56 1.11 5.23
CA ALA A 74 -6.46 0.34 5.80
C ALA A 74 -6.98 -0.96 6.42
N ASN A 75 -6.05 -1.84 6.82
CA ASN A 75 -6.38 -3.02 7.63
C ASN A 75 -6.99 -2.63 8.99
N VAL A 76 -6.55 -1.50 9.56
CA VAL A 76 -7.13 -0.95 10.79
C VAL A 76 -8.20 0.08 10.43
N VAL A 77 -9.47 -0.26 10.65
CA VAL A 77 -10.66 0.52 10.22
C VAL A 77 -10.65 1.99 10.69
N ARG A 78 -9.96 2.29 11.79
CA ARG A 78 -9.87 3.66 12.34
C ARG A 78 -8.83 4.54 11.63
N ASN A 79 -7.95 3.97 10.81
CA ASN A 79 -6.85 4.67 10.13
C ASN A 79 -6.95 4.53 8.60
N ASN A 80 -8.05 5.02 8.00
CA ASN A 80 -8.24 4.98 6.54
C ASN A 80 -7.52 6.09 5.77
N THR A 81 -6.66 6.83 6.45
CA THR A 81 -5.73 7.81 5.87
C THR A 81 -4.35 7.45 6.38
N GLY A 82 -3.33 7.59 5.53
CA GLY A 82 -1.95 7.31 5.90
C GLY A 82 -1.02 7.64 4.75
N GLU A 83 0.21 7.15 4.85
CA GLU A 83 1.21 7.39 3.81
C GLU A 83 2.18 6.22 3.64
N PHE A 84 2.89 6.27 2.52
CA PHE A 84 4.11 5.53 2.29
C PHE A 84 5.26 6.53 2.15
N VAL A 85 6.32 6.36 2.93
CA VAL A 85 7.58 7.07 2.72
C VAL A 85 8.47 6.20 1.86
N VAL A 86 8.85 6.73 0.71
CA VAL A 86 9.75 6.08 -0.25
C VAL A 86 11.11 6.74 -0.17
N CYS A 87 12.13 5.94 0.08
CA CYS A 87 13.51 6.34 0.21
C CYS A 87 14.40 5.59 -0.77
N ASP A 88 15.53 6.19 -1.12
CA ASP A 88 16.63 5.53 -1.81
C ASP A 88 17.97 5.92 -1.15
N ASP A 89 19.08 5.48 -1.74
CA ASP A 89 20.45 5.69 -1.24
C ASP A 89 20.85 7.16 -1.02
N ARG A 90 20.08 8.10 -1.58
CA ARG A 90 20.30 9.55 -1.39
C ARG A 90 19.74 10.06 -0.04
N GLY A 91 19.01 9.23 0.70
CA GLY A 91 18.54 9.49 2.07
C GLY A 91 17.38 10.47 2.19
N SER A 92 17.04 10.84 3.43
CA SER A 92 15.81 11.57 3.79
C SER A 92 15.60 12.90 3.05
N THR A 93 16.67 13.58 2.63
CA THR A 93 16.55 14.83 1.85
C THR A 93 15.95 14.62 0.46
N HIS A 94 15.96 13.38 -0.05
CA HIS A 94 15.39 12.99 -1.33
C HIS A 94 14.12 12.14 -1.19
N ALA A 95 13.70 11.83 0.05
CA ALA A 95 12.52 11.04 0.32
C ALA A 95 11.25 11.69 -0.28
N ARG A 96 10.26 10.84 -0.57
CA ARG A 96 8.94 11.26 -1.00
C ARG A 96 7.89 10.55 -0.18
N ALA A 97 6.84 11.28 0.20
CA ALA A 97 5.64 10.68 0.76
C ALA A 97 4.62 10.43 -0.36
N LEU A 98 4.00 9.25 -0.37
CA LEU A 98 2.79 8.94 -1.09
C LEU A 98 1.64 8.90 -0.09
N ILE A 99 0.88 9.98 -0.02
CA ILE A 99 -0.20 10.15 0.95
C ILE A 99 -1.50 9.67 0.32
N VAL A 100 -2.23 8.82 1.05
CA VAL A 100 -3.54 8.32 0.65
C VAL A 100 -4.54 8.68 1.74
N ASP A 101 -5.50 9.53 1.39
CA ASP A 101 -6.61 9.84 2.28
C ASP A 101 -7.81 8.89 2.09
N MET A 102 -8.80 9.03 2.96
CA MET A 102 -10.02 8.22 2.93
C MET A 102 -10.86 8.36 1.63
N SER A 103 -10.67 9.42 0.83
CA SER A 103 -11.27 9.53 -0.50
C SER A 103 -10.62 8.56 -1.50
N GLY A 104 -9.41 8.08 -1.18
CA GLY A 104 -8.66 7.07 -1.89
C GLY A 104 -7.73 7.60 -2.98
N ARG A 105 -7.72 8.91 -3.22
CA ARG A 105 -6.83 9.50 -4.22
C ARG A 105 -5.39 9.59 -3.67
N PRO A 106 -4.42 8.83 -4.21
CA PRO A 106 -3.03 8.98 -3.82
C PRO A 106 -2.44 10.30 -4.33
N ARG A 107 -1.55 10.92 -3.55
CA ARG A 107 -0.76 12.08 -3.96
C ARG A 107 0.69 11.92 -3.54
N VAL A 108 1.61 12.34 -4.41
CA VAL A 108 3.04 12.43 -4.07
C VAL A 108 3.31 13.78 -3.40
N SER A 109 4.18 13.81 -2.40
CA SER A 109 4.55 15.01 -1.66
C SER A 109 6.03 15.00 -1.23
N HIS A 110 6.55 16.20 -1.00
CA HIS A 110 7.85 16.44 -0.37
C HIS A 110 7.75 16.57 1.15
N GLU A 111 6.53 16.55 1.68
CA GLU A 111 6.20 16.58 3.10
C GLU A 111 5.41 15.30 3.43
N ASP A 112 5.56 14.83 4.66
CA ASP A 112 4.78 13.73 5.21
C ASP A 112 3.33 14.17 5.49
N SER A 113 2.52 13.26 6.01
CA SER A 113 1.12 13.52 6.34
C SER A 113 0.92 14.57 7.45
N SER A 114 1.97 14.90 8.21
CA SER A 114 1.99 15.94 9.24
C SER A 114 2.47 17.32 8.72
N GLY A 115 2.98 17.38 7.49
CA GLY A 115 3.54 18.59 6.89
C GLY A 115 5.02 18.81 7.20
N LEU A 116 5.75 17.77 7.60
CA LEU A 116 7.19 17.81 7.86
C LEU A 116 7.99 17.06 6.77
N PRO A 117 9.29 17.31 6.59
CA PRO A 117 10.10 16.50 5.69
C PRO A 117 10.07 15.01 6.07
N PRO A 118 9.76 14.08 5.14
CA PRO A 118 9.76 12.66 5.43
C PRO A 118 11.14 12.18 5.87
N THR A 119 11.15 11.22 6.78
CA THR A 119 12.39 10.59 7.27
C THR A 119 12.45 9.15 6.81
N CYS A 120 13.61 8.74 6.30
CA CYS A 120 13.86 7.34 6.02
C CYS A 120 13.96 6.55 7.34
N PRO A 121 13.55 5.27 7.32
CA PRO A 121 13.62 4.39 8.49
C PRO A 121 15.05 4.13 8.97
#